data_AF-A0A376MR22-F1
#
_entry.id   AF-A0A376MR22-F1
#
_cell.length_a   1.000
_cell.length_b   1.000
_cell.length_c   1.000
_cell.angle_alpha   90.00
_cell.angle_beta   90.00
_cell.angle_gamma   90.00
#
_symmetry.space_group_name_H-M   'P 1'
#
loop_
_entity.id
_entity.type
_entity.pdbx_description
1 polymer ?
#
loop_
_entity_poly.entity_id
_entity_poly.type
_entity_poly.pdbx_seq_one_letter_code
_entity_poly.pdbx_strand_id
1 'polypeptide(L)'
;MAQRQIEGLAACAQRVFHTQVRIGAPLNITGLTDYAQEPYYSTAVGLLHYGKESHLNGEAEVEKTCYSISWLVIKRLNSWLRKEF
;
A
#
# COMPACT_ATOMS: atom_id res chain seq x y z
N MET A 1 -1.02 -21.62 0.20
CA MET A 1 0.30 -21.27 -0.37
C MET A 1 0.14 -19.99 -1.20
N ALA A 2 0.74 -18.88 -0.76
CA ALA A 2 0.47 -17.54 -1.26
C ALA A 2 1.19 -17.26 -2.60
N GLN A 3 0.44 -16.80 -3.61
CA GLN A 3 0.89 -16.65 -5.00
C GLN A 3 1.90 -15.52 -5.28
N ARG A 4 2.31 -14.74 -4.26
CA ARG A 4 3.26 -13.61 -4.46
C ARG A 4 4.71 -13.93 -4.16
N GLN A 5 4.99 -15.08 -3.55
CA GLN A 5 6.36 -15.48 -3.27
C GLN A 5 6.85 -16.35 -4.44
N ILE A 6 7.06 -15.71 -5.59
CA ILE A 6 7.74 -16.37 -6.70
C ILE A 6 9.19 -16.54 -6.27
N GLU A 7 9.58 -17.78 -6.00
CA GLU A 7 10.96 -18.13 -5.68
C GLU A 7 11.90 -17.61 -6.79
N GLY A 8 12.96 -16.90 -6.40
CA GLY A 8 13.91 -16.34 -7.34
C GLY A 8 13.50 -15.02 -8.02
N LEU A 9 12.32 -14.44 -7.75
CA LEU A 9 11.93 -13.14 -8.31
C LEU A 9 12.94 -12.03 -7.99
N ALA A 10 13.42 -11.99 -6.74
CA ALA A 10 14.45 -11.02 -6.32
C ALA A 10 15.78 -11.23 -7.08
N ALA A 11 16.18 -12.48 -7.31
CA ALA A 11 17.39 -12.81 -8.07
C ALA A 11 17.25 -12.44 -9.56
N CYS A 12 16.05 -12.62 -10.14
CA CYS A 12 15.75 -12.13 -11.49
C CYS A 12 15.81 -10.60 -11.56
N ALA A 13 15.19 -9.90 -10.61
CA ALA A 13 15.23 -8.44 -10.56
C ALA A 13 16.67 -7.92 -10.42
N GLN A 14 17.48 -8.54 -9.57
CA GLN A 14 18.89 -8.18 -9.41
C GLN A 14 19.70 -8.37 -10.71
N ARG A 15 19.45 -9.45 -11.46
CA ARG A 15 20.08 -9.66 -12.78
C ARG A 15 19.68 -8.60 -13.81
N VAL A 16 18.43 -8.14 -13.79
CA VAL A 16 17.94 -7.13 -14.74
C VAL A 16 18.45 -5.73 -14.37
N PHE A 17 18.34 -5.34 -13.10
CA PHE A 17 18.61 -3.99 -12.65
C PHE A 17 20.06 -3.75 -12.23
N HIS A 18 20.91 -4.78 -12.21
CA HIS A 18 22.34 -4.70 -11.82
C HIS A 18 22.56 -3.99 -10.46
N THR A 19 21.59 -4.09 -9.55
CA THR A 19 21.57 -3.40 -8.27
C THR A 19 21.02 -4.34 -7.19
N GLN A 20 21.31 -4.05 -5.91
CA GLN A 20 20.82 -4.87 -4.81
C GLN A 20 19.29 -4.75 -4.70
N VAL A 21 18.60 -5.89 -4.84
CA VAL A 21 17.15 -5.98 -4.66
C VAL A 21 16.86 -6.77 -3.38
N ARG A 22 15.81 -6.37 -2.66
CA ARG A 22 15.28 -7.09 -1.48
C ARG A 22 13.76 -7.06 -1.50
N ILE A 23 13.14 -8.05 -0.87
CA ILE A 23 11.68 -8.09 -0.69
C ILE A 23 11.33 -7.16 0.48
N GLY A 24 10.45 -6.19 0.23
CA GLY A 24 9.94 -5.29 1.26
C GLY A 24 8.85 -5.95 2.10
N ALA A 25 8.93 -5.78 3.42
CA ALA A 25 7.93 -6.18 4.39
C ALA A 25 7.46 -4.94 5.19
N PRO A 26 6.24 -4.94 5.73
CA PRO A 26 5.77 -3.84 6.56
C PRO A 26 6.61 -3.70 7.83
N LEU A 27 6.90 -2.46 8.21
CA LEU A 27 7.72 -2.08 9.37
C LEU A 27 6.89 -1.29 10.38
N ASN A 28 7.34 -1.24 11.63
CA ASN A 28 6.73 -0.44 12.72
C ASN A 28 5.28 -0.83 13.10
N ILE A 29 4.92 -2.09 12.90
CA ILE A 29 3.66 -2.67 13.39
C ILE A 29 3.87 -3.37 14.73
N THR A 30 3.01 -3.07 15.71
CA THR A 30 3.04 -3.66 17.06
C THR A 30 1.65 -4.16 17.45
N GLY A 31 1.57 -5.24 18.22
CA GLY A 31 0.28 -5.79 18.71
C GLY A 31 -0.58 -6.52 17.68
N LEU A 32 -0.10 -6.69 16.45
CA LEU A 32 -0.78 -7.41 15.39
C LEU A 32 -0.17 -8.82 15.22
N THR A 33 -1.01 -9.77 14.86
CA THR A 33 -0.67 -11.17 14.53
C THR A 33 0.53 -11.32 13.59
N ASP A 34 1.33 -12.35 13.79
CA ASP A 34 2.61 -12.59 13.10
C ASP A 34 2.53 -12.55 11.56
N TYR A 35 1.38 -12.90 10.98
CA TYR A 35 1.17 -12.86 9.54
C TYR A 35 1.18 -11.45 8.94
N ALA A 36 0.91 -10.41 9.73
CA ALA A 36 0.85 -9.04 9.23
C ALA A 36 2.22 -8.47 8.86
N GLN A 37 3.30 -9.15 9.25
CA GLN A 37 4.67 -8.84 8.85
C GLN A 37 5.03 -9.39 7.47
N GLU A 38 4.11 -10.12 6.82
CA GLU A 38 4.39 -10.71 5.53
C GLU A 38 4.32 -9.68 4.38
N PRO A 39 5.16 -9.79 3.34
CA PRO A 39 5.29 -8.79 2.26
C PRO A 39 4.00 -8.42 1.55
N TYR A 40 3.00 -9.33 1.50
CA TYR A 40 1.73 -9.07 0.84
C TYR A 40 0.78 -8.17 1.64
N TYR A 41 1.01 -7.97 2.94
CA TYR A 41 0.29 -6.98 3.76
C TYR A 41 0.91 -5.57 3.72
N SER A 42 2.09 -5.40 3.11
CA SER A 42 2.81 -4.12 3.02
C SER A 42 1.93 -2.96 2.55
N THR A 43 1.06 -3.19 1.56
CA THR A 43 0.17 -2.15 1.03
C THR A 43 -0.93 -1.77 2.01
N ALA A 44 -1.60 -2.77 2.60
CA ALA A 44 -2.68 -2.53 3.55
C ALA A 44 -2.16 -1.82 4.81
N VAL A 45 -1.03 -2.29 5.34
CA VAL A 45 -0.35 -1.64 6.48
C VAL A 45 0.07 -0.22 6.13
N GLY A 46 0.64 0.01 4.94
CA GLY A 46 1.01 1.35 4.48
C GLY A 46 -0.17 2.32 4.38
N LEU A 47 -1.32 1.85 3.88
CA LEU A 47 -2.55 2.66 3.82
C LEU A 47 -3.09 3.01 5.21
N LEU A 48 -3.04 2.06 6.15
CA LEU A 48 -3.43 2.31 7.54
C LEU A 48 -2.48 3.30 8.22
N HIS A 49 -1.17 3.16 8.01
CA HIS A 49 -0.18 4.12 8.49
C HIS A 49 -0.43 5.52 7.93
N TYR A 50 -0.69 5.62 6.63
CA TYR A 50 -0.99 6.89 5.97
C TYR A 50 -2.26 7.54 6.52
N GLY A 51 -3.33 6.76 6.73
CA GLY A 51 -4.57 7.25 7.35
C GLY A 51 -4.34 7.76 8.77
N LYS A 52 -3.57 7.02 9.58
CA LYS A 52 -3.20 7.43 10.95
C LYS A 52 -2.42 8.75 10.96
N GLU A 53 -1.39 8.88 10.14
CA GLU A 53 -0.57 10.09 10.05
C GLU A 53 -1.35 11.29 9.49
N SER A 54 -2.24 11.04 8.51
CA SER A 54 -3.12 12.08 7.96
C SER A 54 -4.15 12.57 8.98
N HIS A 55 -4.64 11.70 9.87
CA HIS A 55 -5.57 12.08 10.93
C HIS A 55 -4.85 12.86 12.04
N LEU A 56 -3.64 12.44 12.43
CA LEU A 56 -2.83 13.09 13.46
C LEU A 56 -2.29 14.46 13.01
N ASN A 57 -1.96 14.64 11.73
CA ASN A 57 -1.53 15.93 11.18
C ASN A 57 -2.71 16.85 10.79
N GLY A 58 -3.95 16.36 10.89
CA GLY A 58 -5.15 16.98 10.34
C GLY A 58 -6.11 17.57 11.37
N GLU A 59 -5.78 17.57 12.67
CA GLU A 59 -6.68 18.07 13.73
C GLU A 59 -7.03 19.57 13.60
N ALA A 60 -6.46 20.30 12.64
CA ALA A 60 -6.85 21.68 12.32
C ALA A 60 -7.87 21.83 11.16
N GLU A 61 -8.05 20.85 10.24
CA GLU A 61 -8.71 21.12 8.94
C GLU A 61 -9.57 19.95 8.34
N VAL A 62 -9.86 18.87 9.08
CA VAL A 62 -10.31 17.59 8.47
C VAL A 62 -11.81 17.45 8.12
N GLU A 63 -12.73 18.24 8.65
CA GLU A 63 -14.17 17.89 8.47
C GLU A 63 -14.71 18.08 7.03
N LYS A 64 -14.11 18.96 6.20
CA LYS A 64 -14.63 19.26 4.84
C LYS A 64 -13.91 18.53 3.70
N THR A 65 -12.69 18.06 3.93
CA THR A 65 -11.82 17.52 2.85
C THR A 65 -12.03 16.03 2.59
N CYS A 66 -12.44 15.25 3.59
CA CYS A 66 -12.59 13.80 3.46
C CYS A 66 -13.72 13.37 2.51
N TYR A 67 -14.86 14.07 2.49
CA TYR A 67 -15.89 13.82 1.48
C TYR A 67 -15.36 14.14 0.07
N SER A 68 -14.53 15.18 -0.05
CA SER A 68 -14.06 15.69 -1.33
C SER A 68 -13.06 14.75 -2.03
N ILE A 69 -12.08 14.24 -1.28
CA ILE A 69 -11.06 13.36 -1.84
C ILE A 69 -11.63 11.95 -2.11
N SER A 70 -12.45 11.40 -1.22
CA SER A 70 -13.08 10.10 -1.43
C SER A 70 -13.98 10.09 -2.68
N TRP A 71 -14.77 11.14 -2.95
CA TRP A 71 -15.53 11.20 -4.20
C TRP A 71 -14.63 11.33 -5.43
N LEU A 72 -13.52 12.07 -5.33
CA LEU A 72 -12.61 12.29 -6.45
C LEU A 72 -11.85 11.01 -6.82
N VAL A 73 -11.45 10.22 -5.83
CA VAL A 73 -10.79 8.92 -6.03
C VAL A 73 -11.76 7.89 -6.59
N ILE A 74 -13.00 7.83 -6.07
CA ILE A 74 -14.05 6.95 -6.62
C ILE A 74 -14.39 7.34 -8.07
N LYS A 75 -14.47 8.64 -8.39
CA LYS A 75 -14.71 9.08 -9.77
C LYS A 75 -13.56 8.72 -10.71
N ARG A 76 -12.31 8.84 -10.28
CA ARG A 76 -11.14 8.42 -11.07
C ARG A 76 -11.16 6.92 -11.34
N LEU A 77 -11.49 6.11 -10.33
CA LEU A 77 -11.61 4.66 -10.48
C LEU A 77 -12.72 4.29 -11.48
N ASN A 78 -13.88 4.93 -11.38
CA ASN A 78 -15.00 4.71 -12.31
C ASN A 78 -14.65 5.15 -13.74
N SER A 79 -13.89 6.24 -13.89
CA SER A 79 -13.43 6.71 -15.20
C SER A 79 -12.40 5.79 -15.85
N TRP A 80 -11.57 5.12 -15.04
CA TRP A 80 -10.62 4.12 -15.51
C TRP A 80 -11.34 2.84 -15.94
N LEU A 81 -12.30 2.38 -15.13
CA LEU A 81 -13.08 1.17 -15.44
C LEU A 81 -13.87 1.32 -16.74
N ARG A 82 -14.43 2.50 -17.00
CA ARG A 82 -15.14 2.84 -18.25
C ARG A 82 -14.25 2.96 -19.49
N LYS A 83 -12.93 3.06 -19.31
CA LYS A 83 -11.99 3.22 -20.42
C LYS A 83 -11.46 1.88 -20.93
N GLU A 84 -11.46 0.86 -20.08
CA GLU A 84 -10.91 -0.47 -20.36
C GLU A 84 -11.99 -1.51 -20.74
N PHE A 85 -13.26 -1.25 -20.40
CA PHE A 85 -14.42 -2.10 -20.75
C PHE A 85 -15.40 -1.40 -21.69
#